data_AF-A0A511NCM6-F1
#
_entry.id   AF-A0A511NCM6-F1
#
_cell.length_a   1.000
_cell.length_b   1.000
_cell.length_c   1.000
_cell.angle_alpha   90.00
_cell.angle_beta   90.00
_cell.angle_gamma   90.00
#
_symmetry.space_group_name_H-M   'P 1'
#
loop_
_entity.id
_entity.type
_entity.pdbx_description
1 polymer ?
#
loop_
_entity_poly.entity_id
_entity_poly.type
_entity_poly.pdbx_seq_one_letter_code
_entity_poly.pdbx_strand_id
1 'polypeptide(L)'
;MNKSEIPGNVKISDKSVFRLQPTPAIESLFQSLTPYFNSNIKPTEAVTQLKLLEGIHALLNNNEQLYPVLFDFTDPWKIDILEFLNNNYTDDLTMTQIASFTGRSLATFKRDFKKISSLTPQKWVIKKRLEMAYIKLKEDNKKVQDVCSEVGFKNLSHFSVAFKKQYGISPADI
;
A
#
# COMPACT_ATOMS: atom_id res chain seq x y z
N MET A 1 -20.87 -3.15 13.34
CA MET A 1 -21.68 -3.90 12.37
C MET A 1 -21.03 -5.24 12.10
N ASN A 2 -21.83 -6.30 12.08
CA ASN A 2 -21.37 -7.64 11.73
C ASN A 2 -21.38 -7.79 10.19
N LYS A 3 -20.46 -8.57 9.61
CA LYS A 3 -20.36 -8.74 8.14
C LYS A 3 -21.65 -9.32 7.53
N SER A 4 -22.42 -10.04 8.35
CA SER A 4 -23.73 -10.59 8.00
C SER A 4 -24.84 -9.54 7.80
N GLU A 5 -24.64 -8.30 8.25
CA GLU A 5 -25.61 -7.19 8.15
C GLU A 5 -25.40 -6.34 6.89
N ILE A 6 -24.39 -6.67 6.07
CA ILE A 6 -24.04 -5.95 4.84
C ILE A 6 -24.82 -6.58 3.68
N PRO A 7 -25.58 -5.80 2.90
CA PRO A 7 -26.30 -6.34 1.76
C PRO A 7 -25.31 -6.88 0.73
N GLY A 8 -25.42 -8.17 0.40
CA GLY A 8 -24.40 -8.90 -0.36
C GLY A 8 -24.25 -8.53 -1.84
N ASN A 9 -25.10 -7.64 -2.39
CA ASN A 9 -25.18 -7.34 -3.83
C ASN A 9 -25.35 -5.84 -4.16
N VAL A 10 -24.84 -4.93 -3.32
CA VAL A 10 -24.85 -3.50 -3.67
C VAL A 10 -23.79 -3.24 -4.74
N LYS A 11 -24.23 -2.78 -5.93
CA LYS A 11 -23.31 -2.38 -7.01
C LYS A 11 -22.56 -1.10 -6.64
N ILE A 12 -21.25 -1.07 -6.88
CA ILE A 12 -20.44 0.15 -6.79
C ILE A 12 -20.96 1.13 -7.85
N SER A 13 -21.29 2.35 -7.43
CA SER A 13 -21.74 3.39 -8.34
C SER A 13 -20.54 4.20 -8.86
N ASP A 14 -20.53 4.51 -10.16
CA ASP A 14 -19.55 5.45 -10.75
C ASP A 14 -19.80 6.91 -10.34
N LYS A 15 -20.85 7.18 -9.54
CA LYS A 15 -21.17 8.51 -9.03
C LYS A 15 -20.21 8.89 -7.90
N SER A 16 -19.57 10.04 -8.02
CA SER A 16 -18.70 10.62 -6.99
C SER A 16 -19.45 11.51 -5.98
N VAL A 17 -20.72 11.82 -6.22
CA VAL A 17 -21.53 12.70 -5.38
C VAL A 17 -22.87 12.04 -5.07
N PHE A 18 -23.19 11.95 -3.78
CA PHE A 18 -24.44 11.39 -3.27
C PHE A 18 -25.22 12.47 -2.52
N ARG A 19 -26.46 12.73 -2.93
CA ARG A 19 -27.35 13.62 -2.19
C ARG A 19 -28.03 12.82 -1.08
N LEU A 20 -27.80 13.23 0.17
CA LEU A 20 -28.47 12.63 1.32
C LEU A 20 -29.89 13.20 1.46
N GLN A 21 -30.87 12.33 1.68
CA GLN A 21 -32.22 12.76 2.03
C GLN A 21 -32.24 13.21 3.50
N PRO A 22 -32.94 14.30 3.87
CA PRO A 22 -33.11 14.65 5.27
C PRO A 22 -33.96 13.58 5.95
N THR A 23 -33.37 12.87 6.90
CA THR A 23 -34.04 11.85 7.70
C THR A 23 -33.95 12.21 9.18
N PRO A 24 -34.86 11.72 10.03
CA PRO A 24 -34.80 11.98 11.47
C PRO A 24 -33.44 11.63 12.09
N ALA A 25 -32.78 10.56 11.59
CA ALA A 25 -31.45 10.15 12.06
C ALA A 25 -30.35 11.16 11.71
N ILE A 26 -30.39 11.77 10.53
CA ILE A 26 -29.42 12.80 10.13
C ILE A 26 -29.70 14.08 10.92
N GLU A 27 -30.97 14.47 11.04
CA GLU A 27 -31.37 15.67 11.78
C GLU A 27 -30.99 15.58 13.26
N SER A 28 -31.29 14.45 13.92
CA SER A 28 -30.95 14.22 15.33
C SER A 28 -29.44 14.21 15.56
N LEU A 29 -28.68 13.60 14.65
CA LEU A 29 -27.22 13.58 14.71
C LEU A 29 -26.67 15.01 14.69
N PHE A 30 -27.07 15.83 13.71
CA PHE A 30 -26.59 17.21 13.62
C PHE A 30 -27.05 18.03 14.82
N GLN A 31 -28.32 17.93 15.24
CA GLN A 31 -28.83 18.64 16.42
C GLN A 31 -28.01 18.31 17.68
N SER A 32 -27.62 17.05 17.84
CA SER A 32 -26.78 16.62 18.96
C SER A 32 -25.30 17.02 18.85
N LEU A 33 -24.80 17.28 17.64
CA LEU A 33 -23.43 17.69 17.37
C LEU A 33 -23.24 19.22 17.41
N THR A 34 -24.26 19.98 17.01
CA THR A 34 -24.24 21.46 16.96
C THR A 34 -23.72 22.12 18.25
N PRO A 35 -24.07 21.67 19.47
CA PRO A 35 -23.55 22.26 20.70
C PRO A 35 -22.01 22.18 20.83
N TYR A 36 -21.38 21.12 20.30
CA TYR A 36 -19.92 20.98 20.33
C TYR A 36 -19.22 21.91 19.33
N PHE A 37 -19.90 22.34 18.27
CA PHE A 37 -19.37 23.35 17.33
C PHE A 37 -19.58 24.78 17.84
N ASN A 38 -20.65 25.01 18.58
CA ASN A 38 -21.01 26.33 19.11
C ASN A 38 -20.38 26.63 20.48
N SER A 39 -19.62 25.70 21.04
CA SER A 39 -18.94 25.86 22.33
C SER A 39 -17.46 25.49 22.20
N ASN A 40 -16.66 25.92 23.18
CA ASN A 40 -15.25 25.51 23.27
C ASN A 40 -15.07 24.13 23.95
N ILE A 41 -16.15 23.37 24.16
CA ILE A 41 -16.14 22.08 24.83
C ILE A 41 -16.08 20.98 23.76
N LYS A 42 -15.02 20.18 23.79
CA LYS A 42 -14.89 19.02 22.92
C LYS A 42 -15.64 17.82 23.51
N PRO A 43 -16.30 16.99 22.68
CA PRO A 43 -16.84 15.72 23.14
C PRO A 43 -15.70 14.82 23.64
N THR A 44 -16.01 13.96 24.61
CA THR A 44 -15.05 12.93 25.01
C THR A 44 -14.81 11.95 23.86
N GLU A 45 -13.73 11.18 23.92
CA GLU A 45 -13.43 10.17 22.91
C GLU A 45 -14.58 9.15 22.79
N ALA A 46 -15.15 8.70 23.92
CA ALA A 46 -16.29 7.80 23.94
C ALA A 46 -17.52 8.39 23.22
N VAL A 47 -17.86 9.66 23.48
CA VAL A 47 -18.97 10.34 22.79
C VAL A 47 -18.67 10.49 21.31
N THR A 48 -17.42 10.79 20.94
CA THR A 48 -16.99 10.92 19.55
C THR A 48 -17.17 9.59 18.79
N GLN A 49 -16.78 8.47 19.40
CA GLN A 49 -16.96 7.14 18.82
C GLN A 49 -18.46 6.80 18.64
N LEU A 50 -19.30 7.12 19.62
CA LEU A 50 -20.75 6.92 19.52
C LEU A 50 -21.36 7.75 18.39
N LYS A 51 -20.97 9.03 18.27
CA LYS A 51 -21.44 9.91 17.20
C LYS A 51 -20.96 9.49 15.82
N LEU A 52 -19.74 8.99 15.71
CA LEU A 52 -19.22 8.41 14.47
C LEU A 52 -20.05 7.18 14.06
N LEU A 53 -20.32 6.27 14.99
CA LEU A 53 -21.11 5.08 14.72
C LEU A 53 -22.55 5.43 14.32
N GLU A 54 -23.18 6.36 15.05
CA GLU A 54 -24.51 6.91 14.72
C GLU A 54 -24.52 7.51 13.30
N GLY A 55 -23.50 8.30 12.95
CA GLY A 55 -23.35 8.88 11.62
C GLY A 55 -23.20 7.85 10.51
N ILE A 56 -22.41 6.80 10.72
CA ILE A 56 -22.28 5.70 9.77
C ILE A 56 -23.64 5.03 9.54
N HIS A 57 -24.38 4.71 10.60
CA HIS A 57 -25.72 4.13 10.47
C HIS A 57 -26.71 5.06 9.77
N ALA A 58 -26.68 6.35 10.09
CA ALA A 58 -27.54 7.34 9.43
C ALA A 58 -27.26 7.42 7.92
N LEU A 59 -25.99 7.35 7.51
CA LEU A 59 -25.59 7.34 6.10
C LEU A 59 -26.03 6.06 5.38
N LEU A 60 -25.75 4.89 5.95
CA LEU A 60 -26.10 3.61 5.33
C LEU A 60 -27.61 3.40 5.18
N ASN A 61 -28.39 3.84 6.18
CA ASN A 61 -29.85 3.79 6.11
C ASN A 61 -30.42 4.81 5.11
N ASN A 62 -29.66 5.85 4.76
CA ASN A 62 -30.06 6.84 3.77
C ASN A 62 -29.86 6.33 2.34
N ASN A 63 -28.73 5.64 2.10
CA ASN A 63 -28.40 5.13 0.78
C ASN A 63 -27.57 3.85 0.88
N GLU A 64 -28.14 2.73 0.44
CA GLU A 64 -27.46 1.43 0.42
C GLU A 64 -26.19 1.43 -0.43
N GLN A 65 -26.07 2.30 -1.44
CA GLN A 65 -24.86 2.45 -2.27
C GLN A 65 -23.63 2.93 -1.50
N LEU A 66 -23.83 3.42 -0.27
CA LEU A 66 -22.72 3.78 0.62
C LEU A 66 -22.11 2.58 1.33
N TYR A 67 -22.74 1.39 1.34
CA TYR A 67 -22.15 0.19 1.93
C TYR A 67 -20.81 -0.17 1.26
N PRO A 68 -20.70 -0.32 -0.08
CA PRO A 68 -19.41 -0.56 -0.73
C PRO A 68 -18.39 0.57 -0.56
N VAL A 69 -18.81 1.80 -0.27
CA VAL A 69 -17.91 2.96 -0.11
C VAL A 69 -17.34 3.04 1.30
N LEU A 70 -18.19 2.87 2.32
CA LEU A 70 -17.82 2.96 3.74
C LEU A 70 -17.27 1.64 4.28
N PHE A 71 -17.70 0.54 3.69
CA PHE A 71 -17.32 -0.83 4.02
C PHE A 71 -16.71 -1.52 2.81
N ASP A 72 -15.90 -0.78 2.05
CA ASP A 72 -14.98 -1.38 1.09
C ASP A 72 -13.97 -2.23 1.88
N PHE A 73 -14.41 -3.44 2.24
CA PHE A 73 -13.59 -4.49 2.82
C PHE A 73 -12.84 -5.25 1.72
N THR A 74 -12.71 -4.70 0.51
CA THR A 74 -11.63 -5.16 -0.36
C THR A 74 -10.34 -5.05 0.46
N ASP A 75 -9.53 -6.13 0.45
CA ASP A 75 -8.22 -6.12 1.12
C ASP A 75 -7.56 -4.77 0.80
N PRO A 76 -7.17 -3.96 1.81
CA PRO A 76 -6.80 -2.56 1.63
C PRO A 76 -5.84 -2.48 0.47
N TRP A 77 -6.30 -1.98 -0.70
CA TRP A 77 -5.77 -2.30 -2.04
C TRP A 77 -4.26 -2.53 -1.95
N LYS A 78 -3.86 -3.78 -1.67
CA LYS A 78 -2.51 -4.00 -1.16
C LYS A 78 -1.63 -3.84 -2.37
N ILE A 79 -0.85 -2.77 -2.39
CA ILE A 79 0.09 -2.51 -3.48
C ILE A 79 0.81 -3.83 -3.78
N ASP A 80 0.79 -4.21 -5.06
CA ASP A 80 1.41 -5.43 -5.52
C ASP A 80 2.89 -5.36 -5.18
N ILE A 81 3.37 -6.37 -4.44
CA ILE A 81 4.73 -6.33 -3.91
C ILE A 81 5.74 -6.40 -5.06
N LEU A 82 5.47 -7.20 -6.09
CA LEU A 82 6.40 -7.34 -7.20
C LEU A 82 6.40 -6.09 -8.07
N GLU A 83 5.25 -5.49 -8.33
CA GLU A 83 5.16 -4.21 -9.04
C GLU A 83 5.93 -3.12 -8.28
N PHE A 84 5.68 -2.97 -6.98
CA PHE A 84 6.40 -2.01 -6.15
C PHE A 84 7.91 -2.23 -6.20
N LEU A 85 8.36 -3.48 -6.04
CA LEU A 85 9.78 -3.79 -6.08
C LEU A 85 10.38 -3.58 -7.48
N ASN A 86 9.66 -3.85 -8.56
CA ASN A 86 10.13 -3.57 -9.93
C ASN A 86 10.25 -2.07 -10.20
N ASN A 87 9.40 -1.25 -9.60
CA ASN A 87 9.45 0.21 -9.80
C ASN A 87 10.49 0.90 -8.92
N ASN A 88 10.88 0.28 -7.80
CA ASN A 88 11.74 0.90 -6.78
C ASN A 88 13.00 0.07 -6.44
N TYR A 89 13.41 -0.88 -7.29
CA TYR A 89 14.56 -1.75 -6.97
C TYR A 89 15.88 -0.96 -6.86
N THR A 90 16.01 0.20 -7.50
CA THR A 90 17.21 1.05 -7.43
C THR A 90 17.34 1.78 -6.10
N ASP A 91 16.22 1.95 -5.40
CA ASP A 91 16.14 2.83 -4.24
C ASP A 91 16.74 2.18 -3.00
N ASP A 92 17.23 3.00 -2.08
CA ASP A 92 17.81 2.57 -0.82
C ASP A 92 16.72 2.37 0.25
N LEU A 93 15.82 1.42 0.00
CA LEU A 93 14.72 1.11 0.92
C LEU A 93 15.05 -0.07 1.82
N THR A 94 14.87 0.12 3.12
CA THR A 94 14.89 -0.97 4.10
C THR A 94 13.65 -1.86 3.94
N MET A 95 13.75 -3.13 4.36
CA MET A 95 12.60 -4.05 4.31
C MET A 95 11.40 -3.55 5.12
N THR A 96 11.64 -2.79 6.20
CA THR A 96 10.58 -2.16 7.00
C THR A 96 9.87 -1.05 6.23
N GLN A 97 10.62 -0.21 5.51
CA GLN A 97 10.04 0.82 4.64
C GLN A 97 9.22 0.20 3.50
N ILE A 98 9.75 -0.83 2.83
CA ILE A 98 9.02 -1.54 1.76
C ILE A 98 7.71 -2.14 2.30
N ALA A 99 7.75 -2.76 3.48
CA ALA A 99 6.55 -3.26 4.13
C ALA A 99 5.53 -2.12 4.38
N SER A 100 5.98 -1.00 4.93
CA SER A 100 5.13 0.17 5.19
C SER A 100 4.52 0.74 3.91
N PHE A 101 5.32 0.94 2.85
CA PHE A 101 4.85 1.48 1.57
C PHE A 101 3.87 0.55 0.88
N THR A 102 3.96 -0.76 1.13
CA THR A 102 3.02 -1.74 0.59
C THR A 102 1.84 -2.02 1.53
N GLY A 103 1.61 -1.18 2.55
CA GLY A 103 0.47 -1.28 3.47
C GLY A 103 0.52 -2.49 4.41
N ARG A 104 1.72 -2.98 4.75
CA ARG A 104 1.93 -4.21 5.51
C ARG A 104 2.83 -3.97 6.73
N SER A 105 2.54 -4.69 7.83
CA SER A 105 3.56 -4.91 8.86
C SER A 105 4.72 -5.71 8.27
N LEU A 106 5.93 -5.60 8.85
CA LEU A 106 7.09 -6.36 8.37
C LEU A 106 6.85 -7.88 8.37
N ALA A 107 6.14 -8.40 9.37
CA ALA A 107 5.80 -9.82 9.45
C ALA A 107 4.82 -10.23 8.34
N THR A 108 3.78 -9.42 8.10
CA THR A 108 2.81 -9.64 7.03
C THR A 108 3.47 -9.57 5.66
N PHE A 109 4.36 -8.60 5.43
CA PHE A 109 5.14 -8.46 4.21
C PHE A 109 5.97 -9.71 3.91
N LYS A 110 6.76 -10.19 4.87
CA LYS A 110 7.56 -11.41 4.68
C LYS A 110 6.71 -12.64 4.37
N ARG A 111 5.56 -12.79 5.05
CA ARG A 111 4.63 -13.89 4.83
C ARG A 111 3.98 -13.82 3.44
N ASP A 112 3.52 -12.65 3.04
CA ASP A 112 2.89 -12.44 1.74
C ASP A 112 3.91 -12.60 0.60
N PHE A 113 5.13 -12.09 0.78
CA PHE A 113 6.22 -12.27 -0.20
C PHE A 113 6.57 -13.75 -0.42
N LYS A 114 6.61 -14.55 0.65
CA LYS A 114 6.90 -16.00 0.55
C LYS A 114 5.85 -16.76 -0.29
N LYS A 115 4.62 -16.25 -0.41
CA LYS A 115 3.58 -16.87 -1.24
C LYS A 115 3.82 -16.66 -2.73
N ILE A 116 4.51 -15.57 -3.09
CA ILE A 116 4.70 -15.15 -4.49
C ILE A 116 6.15 -15.34 -4.98
N SER A 117 7.09 -15.61 -4.08
CA SER A 117 8.50 -15.84 -4.43
C SER A 117 9.13 -16.90 -3.53
N SER A 118 10.01 -17.71 -4.13
CA SER A 118 10.90 -18.64 -3.41
C SER A 118 12.11 -17.94 -2.78
N LEU A 119 12.38 -16.69 -3.17
CA LEU A 119 13.48 -15.90 -2.64
C LEU A 119 13.03 -15.11 -1.40
N THR A 120 14.01 -14.63 -0.61
CA THR A 120 13.72 -13.55 0.35
C THR A 120 13.61 -12.22 -0.39
N PRO A 121 12.85 -11.23 0.13
CA PRO A 121 12.69 -9.93 -0.53
C PRO A 121 14.04 -9.26 -0.86
N GLN A 122 14.99 -9.31 0.08
CA GLN A 122 16.33 -8.75 -0.13
C GLN A 122 17.10 -9.48 -1.25
N LYS A 123 17.02 -10.82 -1.31
CA LYS A 123 17.65 -11.60 -2.39
C LYS A 123 17.00 -11.32 -3.74
N TRP A 124 15.68 -11.12 -3.76
CA TRP A 124 14.95 -10.76 -4.97
C TRP A 124 15.42 -9.41 -5.52
N VAL A 125 15.55 -8.38 -4.67
CA VAL A 125 16.06 -7.06 -5.08
C VAL A 125 17.48 -7.18 -5.64
N ILE A 126 18.38 -7.87 -4.94
CA ILE A 126 19.75 -8.09 -5.43
C ILE A 126 19.74 -8.79 -6.79
N LYS A 127 18.95 -9.84 -6.96
CA LYS A 127 18.83 -10.56 -8.24
C LYS A 127 18.34 -9.63 -9.35
N LYS A 128 17.28 -8.85 -9.11
CA LYS A 128 16.76 -7.88 -10.08
C LYS A 128 17.81 -6.84 -10.46
N ARG A 129 18.55 -6.29 -9.50
CA ARG A 129 19.65 -5.34 -9.76
C ARG A 129 20.73 -5.94 -10.66
N LEU A 130 21.12 -7.19 -10.40
CA LEU A 130 22.12 -7.90 -11.21
C LEU A 130 21.62 -8.19 -12.63
N GLU A 131 20.35 -8.57 -12.78
CA GLU A 131 19.71 -8.75 -14.09
C GLU A 131 19.72 -7.47 -14.92
N MET A 132 19.32 -6.34 -14.31
CA MET A 132 19.35 -5.04 -14.98
C MET A 132 20.78 -4.58 -15.29
N ALA A 133 21.75 -4.91 -14.42
CA ALA A 133 23.16 -4.62 -14.68
C ALA A 133 23.69 -5.39 -15.88
N TYR A 134 23.36 -6.68 -15.99
CA TYR A 134 23.76 -7.53 -17.12
C TYR A 134 23.24 -6.98 -18.44
N ILE A 135 21.96 -6.58 -18.48
CA ILE A 135 21.35 -5.98 -19.67
C ILE A 135 22.09 -4.68 -20.04
N LYS A 136 22.28 -3.77 -19.08
CA LYS A 136 22.95 -2.49 -19.31
C LYS A 136 24.41 -2.63 -19.77
N LEU A 137 25.17 -3.56 -19.19
CA LEU A 137 26.56 -3.79 -19.60
C LEU A 137 26.67 -4.35 -21.03
N LYS A 138 25.66 -5.11 -21.47
CA LYS A 138 25.65 -5.69 -22.81
C LYS A 138 25.17 -4.71 -23.89
N GLU A 139 24.22 -3.84 -23.54
CA GLU A 139 23.60 -2.90 -24.47
C GLU A 139 24.34 -1.56 -24.54
N ASP A 140 24.86 -1.09 -23.40
CA ASP A 140 25.57 0.17 -23.29
C ASP A 140 27.07 -0.08 -23.09
N ASN A 141 27.93 0.62 -23.84
CA ASN A 141 29.39 0.63 -23.64
C ASN A 141 29.77 1.49 -22.40
N LYS A 142 29.01 1.33 -21.31
CA LYS A 142 29.10 2.09 -20.06
C LYS A 142 30.14 1.49 -19.13
N LYS A 143 30.75 2.34 -18.30
CA LYS A 143 31.69 1.87 -17.28
C LYS A 143 30.95 1.08 -16.21
N VAL A 144 31.57 -0.01 -15.75
CA VAL A 144 31.04 -0.88 -14.68
C VAL A 144 30.65 -0.10 -13.42
N GLN A 145 31.43 0.93 -13.07
CA GLN A 145 31.14 1.77 -11.91
C GLN A 145 29.82 2.55 -12.06
N ASP A 146 29.55 3.07 -13.26
CA ASP A 146 28.33 3.83 -13.53
C ASP A 146 27.11 2.90 -13.46
N VAL A 147 27.20 1.71 -14.07
CA VAL A 147 26.12 0.70 -14.02
C VAL A 147 25.87 0.23 -12.59
N CYS A 148 26.91 0.01 -11.79
CA CYS A 148 26.79 -0.36 -10.38
C CYS A 148 25.93 0.64 -9.60
N SER A 149 26.19 1.93 -9.76
CA SER A 149 25.41 2.99 -9.12
C SER A 149 24.01 3.11 -9.71
N GLU A 150 23.86 3.03 -11.03
CA GLU A 150 22.57 3.16 -11.73
C GLU A 150 21.57 2.08 -11.34
N VAL A 151 22.03 0.85 -11.13
CA VAL A 151 21.17 -0.27 -10.69
C VAL A 151 21.00 -0.34 -9.16
N GLY A 152 21.53 0.63 -8.41
CA GLY A 152 21.28 0.80 -6.98
C GLY A 152 22.24 0.06 -6.03
N PHE A 153 23.40 -0.42 -6.49
CA PHE A 153 24.43 -0.93 -5.56
C PHE A 153 25.24 0.22 -4.96
N LYS A 154 25.41 0.21 -3.64
CA LYS A 154 26.23 1.19 -2.90
C LYS A 154 27.74 0.97 -3.01
N ASN A 155 28.15 -0.27 -3.30
CA ASN A 155 29.54 -0.68 -3.22
C ASN A 155 29.89 -1.55 -4.43
N LEU A 156 30.90 -1.10 -5.18
CA LEU A 156 31.40 -1.76 -6.39
C LEU A 156 31.97 -3.15 -6.11
N SER A 157 32.73 -3.32 -5.03
CA SER A 157 33.29 -4.62 -4.66
C SER A 157 32.19 -5.63 -4.34
N HIS A 158 31.15 -5.22 -3.61
CA HIS A 158 30.00 -6.08 -3.33
C HIS A 158 29.24 -6.44 -4.62
N PHE A 159 29.04 -5.46 -5.51
CA PHE A 159 28.45 -5.67 -6.82
C PHE A 159 29.24 -6.68 -7.65
N SER A 160 30.55 -6.50 -7.82
CA SER A 160 31.39 -7.37 -8.64
C SER A 160 31.41 -8.81 -8.13
N VAL A 161 31.48 -9.01 -6.81
CA VAL A 161 31.42 -10.36 -6.20
C VAL A 161 30.06 -11.00 -6.43
N ALA A 162 28.97 -10.26 -6.22
CA ALA A 162 27.61 -10.77 -6.42
C ALA A 162 27.32 -11.08 -7.91
N PHE A 163 27.80 -10.23 -8.81
CA PHE A 163 27.66 -10.41 -10.26
C PHE A 163 28.41 -11.65 -10.74
N LYS A 164 29.69 -11.79 -10.37
CA LYS A 164 30.49 -12.97 -10.72
C LYS A 164 29.88 -14.26 -10.14
N LYS A 165 29.33 -14.21 -8.93
CA LYS A 165 28.64 -15.35 -8.34
C LYS A 165 27.37 -15.74 -9.11
N GLN A 166 26.64 -14.76 -9.65
CA GLN A 166 25.39 -14.99 -10.38
C GLN A 166 25.62 -15.45 -11.82
N TYR A 167 26.61 -14.89 -12.52
CA TYR A 167 26.83 -15.11 -13.96
C TYR A 167 28.12 -15.86 -14.31
N GLY A 168 28.99 -16.12 -13.34
CA GLY A 168 30.26 -16.82 -13.54
C GLY A 168 31.40 -15.96 -14.11
N ILE A 169 31.09 -14.78 -14.66
CA ILE A 169 32.03 -13.85 -15.29
C ILE A 169 32.09 -12.50 -14.56
N SER A 170 33.19 -11.76 -14.71
CA SER A 170 33.30 -10.40 -14.16
C SER A 170 32.36 -9.46 -14.91
N PRO A 171 31.76 -8.46 -14.24
CA PRO A 171 31.03 -7.42 -14.95
C PRO A 171 31.91 -6.58 -15.90
N ALA A 172 33.24 -6.60 -15.74
CA ALA A 172 34.18 -5.97 -16.67
C ALA A 172 34.49 -6.81 -17.92
N ASP A 173 34.07 -8.08 -17.94
CA ASP A 173 34.28 -9.02 -19.04
C ASP A 173 33.00 -9.22 -19.90
N ILE A 174 31.92 -8.48 -19.59
CA ILE A 174 30.69 -8.40 -20.39
C ILE A 174 30.95 -7.45 -21.56
#